data_AF-A0A957CGM7-F1
#
_entry.id   AF-A0A957CGM7-F1
#
_cell.length_a   1.000
_cell.length_b   1.000
_cell.length_c   1.000
_cell.angle_alpha   90.00
_cell.angle_beta   90.00
_cell.angle_gamma   90.00
#
_symmetry.space_group_name_H-M   'P 1'
#
loop_
_entity.id
_entity.type
_entity.pdbx_description
1 polymer ?
#
loop_
_entity_poly.entity_id
_entity_poly.type
_entity_poly.pdbx_seq_one_letter_code
_entity_poly.pdbx_strand_id
1 'polypeptide(L)'
;MSIQHILTPRFILQQQAAGKQNGRLQAATLFVDISGFTAVTEALMQHGKVGAEALADVMQAIFTPLITAVYERGGFIAGFAGDAFTAIFPGSGKRAKAQAVTAAWQMRQALAAFADHSTSFGTFSFTGRVGVAAGPVNWGILAGGAQRTAYFRGRAVDLCA
;
A
#
# COMPACT_ATOMS: atom_id res chain seq x y z
N MET A 1 11.70 -11.24 -17.79
CA MET A 1 11.21 -9.86 -17.55
C MET A 1 12.05 -9.27 -16.42
N SER A 2 12.87 -8.25 -16.68
CA SER A 2 13.61 -7.59 -15.60
C SER A 2 12.63 -6.88 -14.68
N ILE A 3 12.66 -7.24 -13.38
CA ILE A 3 11.94 -6.52 -12.33
C ILE A 3 12.59 -5.14 -12.23
N GLN A 4 11.91 -4.11 -12.72
CA GLN A 4 12.31 -2.74 -12.42
C GLN A 4 11.87 -2.45 -10.99
N HIS A 5 12.85 -2.36 -10.07
CA HIS A 5 12.64 -1.96 -8.68
C HIS A 5 12.24 -0.47 -8.62
N ILE A 6 10.98 -0.19 -8.91
CA ILE A 6 10.41 1.16 -8.92
C ILE A 6 9.74 1.40 -7.57
N LEU A 7 10.43 2.11 -6.68
CA LEU A 7 9.91 2.52 -5.36
C LEU A 7 9.04 3.80 -5.44
N THR A 8 9.12 4.53 -6.56
CA THR A 8 8.32 5.74 -6.81
C THR A 8 7.16 5.40 -7.74
N PRO A 9 5.90 5.76 -7.42
CA PRO A 9 4.76 5.43 -8.27
C PRO A 9 5.00 5.86 -9.72
N ARG A 10 4.82 4.94 -10.68
CA ARG A 10 5.02 5.23 -12.12
C ARG A 10 4.23 6.45 -12.59
N PHE A 11 3.05 6.67 -12.00
CA PHE A 11 2.27 7.88 -12.20
C PHE A 11 3.10 9.17 -11.97
N ILE A 12 3.81 9.28 -10.84
CA ILE A 12 4.63 10.45 -10.52
C ILE A 12 5.80 10.60 -11.49
N LEU A 13 6.47 9.49 -11.81
CA LEU A 13 7.58 9.49 -12.78
C LEU A 13 7.12 9.99 -14.17
N GLN A 14 5.93 9.56 -14.61
CA GLN A 14 5.33 10.02 -15.86
C GLN A 14 4.96 11.50 -15.83
N GLN A 15 4.35 11.99 -14.74
CA GLN A 15 4.02 13.41 -14.62
C GLN A 15 5.28 14.28 -14.57
N GLN A 16 6.32 13.84 -13.86
CA GLN A 16 7.61 14.52 -13.82
C GLN A 16 8.26 14.58 -15.21
N ALA A 17 8.26 13.47 -15.95
CA ALA A 17 8.77 13.43 -17.32
C ALA A 17 7.99 14.36 -18.26
N ALA A 18 6.69 14.57 -17.99
CA ALA A 18 5.85 15.54 -18.69
C ALA A 18 6.01 16.99 -18.20
N GLY A 19 7.00 17.27 -17.35
CA GLY A 19 7.27 18.62 -16.82
C GLY A 19 6.27 19.11 -15.76
N LYS A 20 5.40 18.24 -15.24
CA LYS A 20 4.38 18.61 -14.25
C LYS A 20 4.88 18.40 -12.83
N GLN A 21 4.67 19.40 -11.98
CA GLN A 21 5.04 19.38 -10.57
C GLN A 21 3.86 19.06 -9.64
N ASN A 22 2.63 19.28 -10.10
CA ASN A 22 1.42 18.99 -9.35
C ASN A 22 0.23 18.82 -10.29
N GLY A 23 -0.88 18.35 -9.73
CA GLY A 23 -2.13 18.27 -10.46
C GLY A 23 -3.25 17.63 -9.66
N ARG A 24 -4.35 17.37 -10.33
CA ARG A 24 -5.54 16.71 -9.77
C ARG A 24 -5.96 15.56 -10.67
N LEU A 25 -6.39 14.46 -10.06
CA LEU A 25 -7.03 13.34 -10.75
C LEU A 25 -8.32 12.96 -10.04
N GLN A 26 -9.27 12.41 -10.80
CA GLN A 26 -10.36 11.65 -10.22
C GLN A 26 -9.86 10.23 -9.97
N ALA A 27 -10.15 9.67 -8.81
CA ALA A 27 -9.73 8.33 -8.46
C ALA A 27 -10.70 7.64 -7.49
N ALA A 28 -10.63 6.31 -7.43
CA ALA A 28 -10.95 5.58 -6.22
C ALA A 28 -9.68 5.42 -5.39
N THR A 29 -9.83 5.43 -4.07
CA THR A 29 -8.75 5.32 -3.10
C THR A 29 -9.04 4.16 -2.17
N LEU A 30 -7.98 3.54 -1.70
CA LEU A 30 -8.04 2.42 -0.79
C LEU A 30 -6.98 2.63 0.28
N PHE A 31 -7.33 2.39 1.53
CA PHE A 31 -6.38 2.36 2.65
C PHE A 31 -6.43 0.98 3.28
N VAL A 32 -5.27 0.40 3.53
CA VAL A 32 -5.12 -0.83 4.31
C VAL A 32 -4.38 -0.48 5.57
N ASP A 33 -4.91 -0.92 6.71
CA ASP A 33 -4.30 -0.83 8.02
C ASP A 33 -4.29 -2.23 8.63
N ILE A 34 -3.10 -2.72 8.96
CA ILE A 34 -2.89 -4.08 9.43
C ILE A 34 -2.46 -4.00 10.89
N SER A 35 -3.11 -4.75 11.77
CA SER A 35 -2.76 -4.83 13.18
C SER A 35 -2.12 -6.19 13.50
N GLY A 36 -1.20 -6.19 14.47
CA GLY A 36 -0.43 -7.37 14.89
C GLY A 36 1.08 -7.21 14.71
N PHE A 37 1.52 -6.16 13.99
CA PHE A 37 2.93 -5.93 13.70
C PHE A 37 3.80 -5.64 14.92
N THR A 38 3.30 -4.88 15.90
CA THR A 38 4.07 -4.58 17.12
C THR A 38 4.44 -5.87 17.87
N ALA A 39 3.47 -6.74 18.12
CA ALA A 39 3.69 -7.98 18.86
C ALA A 39 4.69 -8.92 18.16
N VAL A 40 4.55 -9.12 16.84
CA VAL A 40 5.51 -9.94 16.09
C VAL A 40 6.89 -9.29 16.03
N THR A 41 6.97 -7.97 15.89
CA THR A 41 8.25 -7.24 15.88
C THR A 41 8.97 -7.42 17.22
N GLU A 42 8.28 -7.16 18.33
CA GLU A 42 8.84 -7.30 19.68
C GLU A 42 9.30 -8.73 19.97
N ALA A 43 8.50 -9.74 19.60
CA ALA A 43 8.85 -11.14 19.81
C ALA A 43 10.06 -11.55 18.95
N LEU A 44 10.05 -11.23 17.66
CA LEU A 44 11.12 -11.66 16.76
C LEU A 44 12.43 -10.91 17.02
N MET A 45 12.40 -9.62 17.35
CA MET A 45 13.63 -8.86 17.62
C MET A 45 14.44 -9.38 18.80
N GLN A 46 13.85 -10.17 19.71
CA GLN A 46 14.57 -10.85 20.79
C GLN A 46 15.57 -11.90 20.29
N HIS A 47 15.40 -12.36 19.04
CA HIS A 47 16.24 -13.39 18.42
C HIS A 47 17.32 -12.82 17.49
N GLY A 48 17.62 -11.52 17.61
CA GLY A 48 18.69 -10.86 16.85
C GLY A 48 18.52 -11.01 15.34
N LYS A 49 19.57 -11.43 14.64
CA LYS A 49 19.59 -11.50 13.16
C LYS A 49 18.54 -12.46 12.60
N VAL A 50 18.40 -13.65 13.17
CA VAL A 50 17.43 -14.67 12.69
C VAL A 50 16.00 -14.17 12.89
N GLY A 51 15.75 -13.47 13.98
CA GLY A 51 14.48 -12.78 14.21
C GLY A 51 14.17 -11.69 13.19
N ALA A 52 15.17 -10.90 12.80
CA ALA A 52 15.02 -9.89 11.76
C ALA A 52 14.70 -10.49 10.38
N GLU A 53 15.33 -11.62 10.05
CA GLU A 53 15.02 -12.38 8.82
C GLU A 53 13.58 -12.92 8.87
N ALA A 54 13.16 -13.55 9.98
CA ALA A 54 11.80 -14.02 10.15
C ALA A 54 10.75 -12.88 10.08
N LEU A 55 11.07 -11.69 10.60
CA LEU A 55 10.20 -10.53 10.50
C LEU A 55 10.06 -10.06 9.05
N ALA A 56 11.16 -10.05 8.29
CA ALA A 56 11.14 -9.73 6.87
C ALA A 56 10.29 -10.74 6.07
N ASP A 57 10.37 -12.03 6.40
CA ASP A 57 9.55 -13.08 5.78
C ASP A 57 8.05 -12.88 6.09
N VAL A 58 7.70 -12.55 7.32
CA VAL A 58 6.31 -12.21 7.72
C VAL A 58 5.82 -10.99 6.94
N MET A 59 6.62 -9.92 6.86
CA MET A 59 6.30 -8.72 6.09
C MET A 59 6.09 -9.05 4.61
N GLN A 60 6.99 -9.84 4.02
CA GLN A 60 6.88 -10.25 2.62
C GLN A 60 5.60 -11.06 2.40
N ALA A 61 5.30 -12.03 3.27
CA ALA A 61 4.16 -12.92 3.13
C ALA A 61 2.81 -12.18 3.24
N ILE A 62 2.69 -11.21 4.16
CA ILE A 62 1.45 -10.45 4.34
C ILE A 62 1.26 -9.36 3.29
N PHE A 63 2.30 -8.60 2.93
CA PHE A 63 2.15 -7.48 1.99
C PHE A 63 2.09 -7.92 0.53
N THR A 64 2.78 -9.00 0.13
CA THR A 64 2.79 -9.46 -1.27
C THR A 64 1.40 -9.60 -1.89
N PRO A 65 0.43 -10.35 -1.30
CA PRO A 65 -0.89 -10.50 -1.90
C PRO A 65 -1.67 -9.18 -1.93
N LEU A 66 -1.47 -8.28 -0.96
CA LEU A 66 -2.14 -6.98 -0.90
C LEU A 66 -1.63 -6.05 -1.99
N ILE A 67 -0.30 -5.97 -2.14
CA ILE A 67 0.38 -5.21 -3.18
C ILE A 67 -0.06 -5.73 -4.56
N THR A 68 -0.06 -7.04 -4.76
CA THR A 68 -0.50 -7.68 -6.01
C THR A 68 -1.94 -7.31 -6.35
N ALA A 69 -2.86 -7.35 -5.37
CA ALA A 69 -4.26 -6.96 -5.58
C ALA A 69 -4.41 -5.49 -6.04
N VAL A 70 -3.54 -4.57 -5.60
CA VAL A 70 -3.55 -3.19 -6.11
C VAL A 70 -3.12 -3.15 -7.58
N TYR A 71 -1.95 -3.71 -7.88
CA TYR A 71 -1.32 -3.54 -9.19
C TYR A 71 -2.02 -4.33 -10.30
N GLU A 72 -2.52 -5.53 -10.03
CA GLU A 72 -3.32 -6.32 -11.01
C GLU A 72 -4.63 -5.62 -11.37
N ARG A 73 -5.15 -4.77 -10.49
CA ARG A 73 -6.37 -3.99 -10.72
C ARG A 73 -6.08 -2.61 -11.29
N GLY A 74 -4.83 -2.32 -11.66
CA GLY A 74 -4.42 -1.09 -12.32
C GLY A 74 -4.30 0.12 -11.37
N GLY A 75 -4.27 -0.13 -10.07
CA GLY A 75 -3.92 0.88 -9.08
C GLY A 75 -2.40 1.00 -8.90
N PHE A 76 -2.01 1.92 -8.03
CA PHE A 76 -0.64 2.02 -7.52
C PHE A 76 -0.65 2.40 -6.04
N ILE A 77 0.40 2.05 -5.31
CA ILE A 77 0.57 2.43 -3.91
C ILE A 77 1.10 3.86 -3.86
N ALA A 78 0.38 4.75 -3.20
CA ALA A 78 0.74 6.15 -3.02
C ALA A 78 1.83 6.34 -1.96
N GLY A 79 1.82 5.50 -0.92
CA GLY A 79 2.80 5.50 0.15
C GLY A 79 2.45 4.50 1.24
N PHE A 80 3.47 4.09 1.98
CA PHE A 80 3.36 3.30 3.21
C PHE A 80 3.42 4.24 4.42
N ALA A 81 2.73 3.85 5.49
CA ALA A 81 2.78 4.50 6.79
C ALA A 81 2.82 3.39 7.85
N GLY A 82 4.03 2.98 8.24
CA GLY A 82 4.21 1.83 9.13
C GLY A 82 3.71 0.54 8.48
N ASP A 83 2.75 -0.10 9.13
CA ASP A 83 2.03 -1.30 8.73
C ASP A 83 0.80 -1.04 7.83
N ALA A 84 0.56 0.22 7.50
CA ALA A 84 -0.51 0.65 6.62
C ALA A 84 0.00 1.13 5.26
N PHE A 85 -0.87 1.14 4.24
CA PHE A 85 -0.61 1.82 2.98
C PHE A 85 -1.86 2.38 2.33
N THR A 86 -1.67 3.44 1.53
CA THR A 86 -2.72 4.01 0.68
C THR A 86 -2.48 3.63 -0.78
N ALA A 87 -3.51 3.18 -1.48
CA ALA A 87 -3.51 2.91 -2.90
C ALA A 87 -4.49 3.81 -3.65
N ILE A 88 -4.16 4.11 -4.91
CA ILE A 88 -4.92 5.00 -5.79
C ILE A 88 -5.22 4.26 -7.09
N PHE A 89 -6.48 4.31 -7.51
CA PHE A 89 -7.00 3.77 -8.77
C PHE A 89 -7.46 4.94 -9.65
N PRO A 90 -6.64 5.41 -10.61
CA PRO A 90 -6.96 6.57 -11.44
C PRO A 90 -8.19 6.34 -12.31
N GLY A 91 -9.06 7.35 -12.39
CA GLY A 91 -10.23 7.38 -13.24
C GLY A 91 -11.48 7.88 -12.52
N SER A 92 -12.36 8.54 -13.26
CA SER A 92 -13.65 9.05 -12.77
C SER A 92 -14.82 8.07 -12.90
N GLY A 93 -14.63 6.98 -13.65
CA GLY A 93 -15.71 6.08 -14.05
C GLY A 93 -15.98 4.92 -13.09
N LYS A 94 -17.05 4.16 -13.39
CA LYS A 94 -17.42 2.91 -12.68
C LYS A 94 -16.26 1.91 -12.61
N ARG A 95 -15.38 1.89 -13.63
CA ARG A 95 -14.22 1.01 -13.71
C ARG A 95 -13.26 1.19 -12.53
N ALA A 96 -12.82 2.42 -12.22
CA ALA A 96 -11.87 2.67 -11.14
C ALA A 96 -12.46 2.26 -9.77
N LYS A 97 -13.74 2.56 -9.54
CA LYS A 97 -14.47 2.13 -8.33
C LYS A 97 -14.57 0.61 -8.23
N ALA A 98 -14.93 -0.07 -9.32
CA ALA A 98 -15.02 -1.53 -9.35
C ALA A 98 -13.65 -2.21 -9.16
N GLN A 99 -12.58 -1.63 -9.70
CA GLN A 99 -11.20 -2.09 -9.50
C GLN A 99 -10.78 -1.97 -8.02
N ALA A 100 -11.04 -0.82 -7.40
CA ALA A 100 -10.74 -0.61 -5.98
C ALA A 100 -11.53 -1.56 -5.07
N VAL A 101 -12.83 -1.75 -5.32
CA VAL A 101 -13.67 -2.69 -4.54
C VAL A 101 -13.22 -4.13 -4.73
N THR A 102 -12.88 -4.54 -5.96
CA THR A 102 -12.35 -5.88 -6.23
C THR A 102 -11.02 -6.10 -5.50
N ALA A 103 -10.11 -5.11 -5.55
CA ALA A 103 -8.84 -5.17 -4.81
C ALA A 103 -9.09 -5.29 -3.30
N ALA A 104 -9.99 -4.48 -2.74
CA ALA A 104 -10.34 -4.54 -1.32
C ALA A 104 -10.89 -5.92 -0.91
N TRP A 105 -11.73 -6.53 -1.75
CA TRP A 105 -12.25 -7.88 -1.50
C TRP A 105 -11.16 -8.95 -1.55
N GLN A 106 -10.21 -8.85 -2.49
CA GLN A 106 -9.05 -9.75 -2.55
C GLN A 106 -8.15 -9.59 -1.32
N MET A 107 -7.91 -8.35 -0.89
CA MET A 107 -7.13 -8.05 0.33
C MET A 107 -7.78 -8.63 1.58
N ARG A 108 -9.09 -8.49 1.73
CA ARG A 108 -9.81 -9.07 2.88
C ARG A 108 -9.70 -10.59 2.92
N GLN A 109 -9.73 -11.27 1.78
CA GLN A 109 -9.51 -12.72 1.73
C GLN A 109 -8.08 -13.10 2.08
N ALA A 110 -7.10 -12.37 1.53
CA ALA A 110 -5.69 -12.60 1.85
C ALA A 110 -5.41 -12.41 3.34
N LEU A 111 -5.94 -11.34 3.95
CA LEU A 111 -5.83 -11.08 5.39
C LEU A 111 -6.51 -12.17 6.22
N ALA A 112 -7.70 -12.64 5.81
CA ALA A 112 -8.38 -13.73 6.50
C ALA A 112 -7.61 -15.05 6.42
N ALA A 113 -7.00 -15.35 5.28
CA ALA A 113 -6.14 -16.53 5.10
C ALA A 113 -4.81 -16.44 5.88
N PHE A 114 -4.37 -15.21 6.19
CA PHE A 114 -3.14 -14.93 6.95
C PHE A 114 -3.40 -14.67 8.44
N ALA A 115 -4.66 -14.79 8.90
CA ALA A 115 -5.08 -14.35 10.23
C ALA A 115 -4.26 -14.97 11.37
N ASP A 116 -3.86 -16.23 11.24
CA ASP A 116 -2.93 -16.89 12.16
C ASP A 116 -1.73 -17.42 11.36
N HIS A 117 -0.59 -16.74 11.50
CA HIS A 117 0.63 -17.07 10.77
C HIS A 117 1.68 -17.68 11.69
N SER A 118 2.12 -18.88 11.36
CA SER A 118 3.13 -19.62 12.12
C SER A 118 4.54 -19.35 11.61
N THR A 119 5.44 -19.06 12.53
CA THR A 119 6.88 -18.95 12.32
C THR A 119 7.63 -19.99 13.16
N SER A 120 8.95 -20.09 13.00
CA SER A 120 9.79 -20.87 13.91
C SER A 120 9.81 -20.36 15.36
N PHE A 121 9.26 -19.17 15.62
CA PHE A 121 9.25 -18.50 16.92
C PHE A 121 7.85 -18.39 17.54
N GLY A 122 6.85 -19.04 16.94
CA GLY A 122 5.47 -19.05 17.41
C GLY A 122 4.46 -18.65 16.35
N THR A 123 3.19 -18.68 16.74
CA THR A 123 2.06 -18.24 15.93
C THR A 123 1.67 -16.82 16.30
N PHE A 124 1.54 -15.97 15.30
CA PHE A 124 1.17 -14.57 15.46
C PHE A 124 -0.16 -14.31 14.74
N SER A 125 -1.06 -13.61 15.42
CA SER A 125 -2.35 -13.27 14.85
C SER A 125 -2.32 -11.87 14.21
N PHE A 126 -2.85 -11.79 12.99
CA PHE A 126 -2.94 -10.57 12.20
C PHE A 126 -4.40 -10.25 11.90
N THR A 127 -4.76 -8.98 12.00
CA THR A 127 -6.04 -8.49 11.52
C THR A 127 -5.82 -7.30 10.62
N GLY A 128 -6.81 -6.93 9.81
CA GLY A 128 -6.66 -5.74 8.98
C GLY A 128 -7.99 -5.14 8.57
N ARG A 129 -7.96 -3.83 8.35
CA ARG A 129 -9.07 -3.03 7.87
C ARG A 129 -8.74 -2.54 6.46
N VAL A 130 -9.78 -2.51 5.62
CA VAL A 130 -9.68 -1.98 4.27
C VAL A 130 -10.79 -0.96 4.08
N GLY A 131 -10.41 0.32 3.97
CA GLY A 131 -11.32 1.41 3.66
C GLY A 131 -11.26 1.78 2.18
N VAL A 132 -12.39 2.15 1.60
CA VAL A 132 -12.50 2.54 0.18
C VAL A 132 -13.30 3.82 0.06
N ALA A 133 -12.78 4.77 -0.70
CA ALA A 133 -13.48 5.99 -1.05
C ALA A 133 -13.27 6.33 -2.53
N ALA A 134 -13.97 7.34 -3.02
CA ALA A 134 -13.79 7.83 -4.38
C ALA A 134 -14.04 9.33 -4.46
N GLY A 135 -13.28 10.00 -5.31
CA GLY A 135 -13.38 11.43 -5.47
C GLY A 135 -12.10 12.05 -6.02
N PRO A 136 -11.97 13.38 -5.91
CA PRO A 136 -10.77 14.07 -6.34
C PRO A 136 -9.58 13.80 -5.41
N VAL A 137 -8.42 13.58 -6.03
CA VAL A 137 -7.11 13.51 -5.38
C VAL A 137 -6.21 14.57 -5.99
N ASN A 138 -5.63 15.40 -5.14
CA ASN A 138 -4.55 16.30 -5.52
C ASN A 138 -3.22 15.61 -5.27
N TRP A 139 -2.28 15.77 -6.18
CA TRP A 139 -0.92 15.25 -6.04
C TRP A 139 0.09 16.35 -6.33
N GLY A 140 1.29 16.18 -5.79
CA GLY A 140 2.41 17.06 -6.10
C GLY A 140 3.76 16.44 -5.80
N ILE A 141 4.79 17.02 -6.37
CA ILE A 141 6.19 16.69 -6.16
C ILE A 141 6.79 17.82 -5.32
N LEU A 142 7.34 17.47 -4.16
CA LEU A 142 8.10 18.36 -3.30
C LEU A 142 9.58 18.19 -3.64
N ALA A 143 10.31 19.30 -3.71
CA ALA A 143 11.75 19.31 -3.95
C ALA A 143 12.47 19.92 -2.74
N GLY A 144 13.53 19.24 -2.28
CA GLY A 144 14.43 19.71 -1.23
C GLY A 144 15.87 19.46 -1.65
N GLY A 145 16.54 20.47 -2.21
CA GLY A 145 17.86 20.30 -2.82
C GLY A 145 17.84 19.28 -3.96
N ALA A 146 18.68 18.25 -3.86
CA ALA A 146 18.72 17.15 -4.84
C ALA A 146 17.61 16.09 -4.64
N GLN A 147 16.84 16.17 -3.54
CA GLN A 147 15.83 15.18 -3.19
C GLN A 147 14.45 15.58 -3.71
N ARG A 148 13.66 14.58 -4.12
CA ARG A 148 12.27 14.74 -4.53
C ARG A 148 11.40 13.68 -3.86
N THR A 149 10.22 14.10 -3.39
CA THR A 149 9.19 13.18 -2.88
C THR A 149 7.83 13.60 -3.42
N ALA A 150 6.87 12.67 -3.44
CA ALA A 150 5.51 12.96 -3.88
C ALA A 150 4.54 12.92 -2.70
N TYR A 151 3.48 13.72 -2.78
CA TYR A 151 2.34 13.64 -1.88
C TYR A 151 1.04 13.43 -2.65
N PHE A 152 0.06 12.87 -1.95
CA PHE A 152 -1.31 12.71 -2.41
C PHE A 152 -2.24 13.17 -1.28
N ARG A 153 -3.25 13.97 -1.59
CA ARG A 153 -4.20 14.52 -0.59
C ARG A 153 -5.59 14.73 -1.17
N GLY A 154 -6.56 14.94 -0.29
CA GLY A 154 -7.91 15.36 -0.61
C GLY A 154 -8.95 14.34 -0.19
N ARG A 155 -10.22 14.73 -0.29
CA ARG A 155 -11.34 14.02 0.33
C ARG A 155 -11.40 12.51 0.09
N ALA A 156 -10.98 12.03 -1.09
CA ALA A 156 -10.94 10.59 -1.34
C ALA A 156 -9.86 9.89 -0.51
N VAL A 157 -8.67 10.48 -0.38
CA VAL A 157 -7.59 9.95 0.47
C VAL A 157 -8.00 10.02 1.94
N ASP A 158 -8.63 11.12 2.35
CA ASP A 158 -9.00 11.32 3.76
C ASP A 158 -10.14 10.38 4.21
N LEU A 159 -11.10 10.06 3.32
CA LEU A 159 -12.26 9.22 3.65
C LEU A 159 -12.00 7.71 3.54
N CYS A 160 -10.90 7.29 2.91
CA CYS A 160 -10.57 5.86 2.89
C CYS A 160 -9.80 5.41 4.13
N ALA A 161 -9.16 6.33 4.86
CA ALA A 161 -8.48 6.06 6.12
C ALA A 161 -9.47 5.90 7.29
#